data_AF-A0A9W7XJF5-F1
#
_entry.id   AF-A0A9W7XJF5-F1
#
_cell.length_a   1.000
_cell.length_b   1.000
_cell.length_c   1.000
_cell.angle_alpha   90.00
_cell.angle_beta   90.00
_cell.angle_gamma   90.00
#
_symmetry.space_group_name_H-M   'P 1'
#
loop_
_entity.id
_entity.type
_entity.pdbx_description
1 polymer ?
#
loop_
_entity_poly.entity_id
_entity_poly.type
_entity_poly.pdbx_seq_one_letter_code
_entity_poly.pdbx_strand_id
1 'polypeptide(L)'
;MSAKTHIYALLIALSALISLVLFTARHSSDNMLSSGGKIIYDPDAPTYMLPAQALDSRSIPFANHSTAKPYRSYLQQTLDYAYFKNLFESINTTVGTLQSRGEAHVTVISPPEFDRVLKPAGVTIEEIEDIALRRDIQKARLVPVCLGRYAGELPNPKNDRGSGKFLVYSLVVADIYGDLANIRREVFRLYRAKGGQGGLFQPEGFWPHVTIGFDRRDLFIEDGIYKGSNYCHAPIRATS
;
A
#
# COMPACT_ATOMS: atom_id res chain seq x y z
N MET A 1 1.05 59.80 -4.61
CA MET A 1 0.75 58.56 -3.85
C MET A 1 2.07 57.86 -3.55
N SER A 2 2.29 57.45 -2.30
CA SER A 2 3.61 57.04 -1.78
C SER A 2 3.93 55.59 -2.14
N ALA A 3 5.18 55.31 -2.51
CA ALA A 3 5.71 53.97 -2.80
C ALA A 3 5.45 52.94 -1.68
N LYS A 4 5.22 53.40 -0.44
CA LYS A 4 4.87 52.54 0.68
C LYS A 4 3.52 51.83 0.50
N THR A 5 2.54 52.47 -0.15
CA THR A 5 1.20 51.90 -0.32
C THR A 5 1.19 50.71 -1.29
N HIS A 6 2.09 50.68 -2.28
CA HIS A 6 2.21 49.56 -3.23
C HIS A 6 2.87 48.31 -2.63
N ILE A 7 3.79 48.47 -1.68
CA ILE A 7 4.48 47.35 -1.04
C ILE A 7 3.52 46.56 -0.13
N TYR A 8 2.65 47.25 0.61
CA TYR A 8 1.64 46.59 1.46
C TYR A 8 0.60 45.80 0.64
N ALA A 9 0.17 46.34 -0.50
CA ALA A 9 -0.77 45.63 -1.38
C ALA A 9 -0.15 44.34 -1.96
N LEU A 10 1.14 44.37 -2.31
CA LEU A 10 1.85 43.21 -2.86
C LEU A 10 2.04 42.11 -1.81
N LEU A 11 2.37 42.47 -0.56
CA LEU A 11 2.54 41.51 0.53
C LEU A 11 1.23 40.81 0.93
N ILE A 12 0.11 41.55 0.94
CA ILE A 12 -1.21 40.97 1.23
C ILE A 12 -1.61 39.99 0.11
N ALA A 13 -1.42 40.35 -1.16
CA ALA A 13 -1.69 39.47 -2.29
C ALA A 13 -0.84 38.19 -2.26
N LEU A 14 0.45 38.30 -1.90
CA LEU A 14 1.34 37.15 -1.79
C LEU A 14 0.93 36.21 -0.64
N SER A 15 0.51 36.76 0.50
CA SER A 15 0.03 35.96 1.65
C SER A 15 -1.25 35.19 1.31
N ALA A 16 -2.19 35.82 0.61
CA ALA A 16 -3.43 35.19 0.16
C ALA A 16 -3.16 34.07 -0.86
N LEU A 17 -2.20 34.27 -1.77
CA LEU A 17 -1.80 33.26 -2.74
C LEU A 17 -1.16 32.03 -2.07
N ILE A 18 -0.28 32.25 -1.09
CA ILE A 18 0.38 31.17 -0.34
C ILE A 18 -0.65 30.38 0.48
N SER A 19 -1.59 31.07 1.14
CA SER A 19 -2.68 30.41 1.86
C SER A 19 -3.61 29.61 0.93
N LEU A 20 -3.91 30.13 -0.27
CA LEU A 20 -4.75 29.44 -1.25
C LEU A 20 -4.06 28.18 -1.78
N VAL A 21 -2.76 28.26 -2.11
CA VAL A 21 -1.97 27.10 -2.59
C VAL A 21 -1.84 26.03 -1.49
N LEU A 22 -1.65 26.43 -0.23
CA LEU A 22 -1.62 25.51 0.91
C LEU A 22 -3.00 24.87 1.19
N PHE A 23 -4.09 25.59 0.95
CA PHE A 23 -5.45 25.08 1.11
C PHE A 23 -5.81 24.06 0.01
N THR A 24 -5.42 24.33 -1.24
CA THR A 24 -5.66 23.40 -2.36
C THR A 24 -4.79 22.14 -2.28
N ALA A 25 -3.57 22.23 -1.76
CA ALA A 25 -2.70 21.07 -1.59
C ALA A 25 -3.20 20.10 -0.51
N ARG A 26 -3.90 20.59 0.52
CA ARG A 26 -4.56 19.74 1.54
C ARG A 26 -5.75 18.97 0.96
N HIS A 27 -6.55 19.59 0.10
CA HIS A 27 -7.76 18.96 -0.44
C HIS A 27 -7.52 17.79 -1.41
N SER A 28 -6.34 17.68 -2.03
CA SER A 28 -6.09 16.59 -2.99
C SER A 28 -5.61 15.28 -2.34
N SER A 29 -5.27 15.29 -1.05
CA SER A 29 -4.81 14.10 -0.32
C SER A 29 -5.94 13.38 0.43
N ASP A 30 -7.09 14.03 0.60
CA ASP A 30 -8.26 13.46 1.27
C ASP A 30 -9.02 12.46 0.37
N ASN A 31 -8.79 12.46 -0.95
CA ASN A 31 -9.66 11.76 -1.91
C ASN A 31 -9.55 10.23 -1.96
N MET A 32 -8.67 9.57 -1.19
CA MET A 32 -8.69 8.10 -1.08
C MET A 32 -9.26 7.55 0.23
N LEU A 33 -9.47 8.42 1.23
CA LEU A 33 -10.22 8.09 2.45
C LEU A 33 -11.56 8.85 2.54
N SER A 34 -11.79 9.88 1.70
CA SER A 34 -13.01 10.69 1.70
C SER A 34 -14.16 10.14 0.86
N SER A 35 -14.05 8.98 0.22
CA SER A 35 -15.25 8.20 -0.05
C SER A 35 -15.68 7.59 1.29
N GLY A 36 -16.32 8.40 2.15
CA GLY A 36 -16.93 8.01 3.43
C GLY A 36 -18.09 7.03 3.27
N GLY A 37 -18.03 6.15 2.28
CA GLY A 37 -18.90 5.00 2.14
C GLY A 37 -18.63 4.04 3.28
N LYS A 38 -19.68 3.72 4.02
CA LYS A 38 -19.67 2.66 5.02
C LYS A 38 -19.12 1.38 4.36
N ILE A 39 -18.06 0.79 4.93
CA ILE A 39 -17.58 -0.53 4.50
C ILE A 39 -18.74 -1.52 4.64
N ILE A 40 -19.00 -2.26 3.57
CA ILE A 40 -20.02 -3.31 3.53
C ILE A 40 -19.28 -4.63 3.67
N TYR A 41 -19.57 -5.37 4.75
CA TYR A 41 -19.06 -6.72 4.97
C TYR A 41 -20.08 -7.74 4.46
N ASP A 42 -19.63 -8.98 4.26
CA ASP A 42 -20.58 -10.07 3.98
C ASP A 42 -21.49 -10.28 5.21
N PRO A 43 -22.80 -10.52 5.03
CA PRO A 43 -23.77 -10.53 6.13
C PRO A 43 -23.43 -11.48 7.30
N ASP A 44 -22.83 -12.62 6.97
CA ASP A 44 -22.49 -13.69 7.92
C ASP A 44 -20.98 -13.77 8.20
N ALA A 45 -20.21 -12.74 7.84
CA ALA A 45 -18.77 -12.75 8.03
C ALA A 45 -18.42 -12.70 9.53
N PRO A 46 -17.59 -13.62 10.05
CA PRO A 46 -17.16 -13.56 11.43
C PRO A 46 -16.27 -12.34 11.66
N THR A 47 -16.17 -11.90 12.93
CA THR A 47 -15.17 -10.89 13.30
C THR A 47 -13.85 -11.57 13.61
N TYR A 48 -12.77 -11.09 13.00
CA TYR A 48 -11.43 -11.58 13.24
C TYR A 48 -10.65 -10.67 14.20
N MET A 49 -9.73 -11.27 14.93
CA MET A 49 -8.90 -10.58 15.92
C MET A 49 -7.47 -10.45 15.41
N LEU A 50 -6.86 -9.30 15.66
CA LEU A 50 -5.46 -9.03 15.34
C LEU A 50 -4.80 -8.34 16.55
N PRO A 51 -3.60 -8.75 17.00
CA PRO A 51 -2.87 -8.02 18.04
C PRO A 51 -2.69 -6.54 17.68
N ALA A 52 -2.92 -5.62 18.62
CA ALA A 52 -2.77 -4.18 18.36
C ALA A 52 -1.38 -3.81 17.83
N GLN A 53 -0.34 -4.54 18.26
CA GLN A 53 1.04 -4.35 17.83
C GLN A 53 1.41 -5.07 16.51
N ALA A 54 0.49 -5.79 15.85
CA ALA A 54 0.79 -6.56 14.64
C ALA A 54 1.31 -5.70 13.48
N LEU A 55 0.93 -4.43 13.43
CA LEU A 55 1.38 -3.46 12.43
C LEU A 55 2.54 -2.58 12.92
N ASP A 56 3.04 -2.80 14.14
CA ASP A 56 4.22 -2.11 14.66
C ASP A 56 5.48 -2.87 14.26
N SER A 57 6.22 -2.32 13.31
CA SER A 57 7.46 -2.92 12.80
C SER A 57 8.73 -2.25 13.32
N ARG A 58 8.66 -1.37 14.33
CA ARG A 58 9.83 -0.58 14.77
C ARG A 58 11.00 -1.43 15.26
N SER A 59 10.72 -2.62 15.78
CA SER A 59 11.73 -3.59 16.22
C SER A 59 12.17 -4.57 15.12
N ILE A 60 11.54 -4.54 13.95
CA ILE A 60 11.79 -5.46 12.85
C ILE A 60 12.85 -4.85 11.94
N PRO A 61 13.92 -5.59 11.61
CA PRO A 61 14.95 -5.07 10.73
C PRO A 61 14.40 -4.87 9.31
N PHE A 62 14.93 -3.85 8.63
CA PHE A 62 14.70 -3.70 7.20
C PHE A 62 15.22 -4.93 6.45
N ALA A 63 14.39 -5.48 5.55
CA ALA A 63 14.74 -6.61 4.71
C ALA A 63 15.01 -6.12 3.29
N ASN A 64 16.22 -6.39 2.79
CA ASN A 64 16.60 -6.10 1.41
C ASN A 64 16.04 -7.17 0.48
N HIS A 65 15.44 -6.75 -0.63
CA HIS A 65 14.91 -7.64 -1.68
C HIS A 65 15.46 -7.29 -3.05
N SER A 66 16.72 -6.84 -3.14
CA SER A 66 17.45 -6.60 -4.38
C SER A 66 17.93 -7.91 -5.00
N THR A 67 17.65 -8.10 -6.28
CA THR A 67 18.15 -9.24 -7.04
C THR A 67 18.30 -8.90 -8.52
N ALA A 68 19.25 -9.57 -9.17
CA ALA A 68 19.46 -9.45 -10.61
C ALA A 68 18.34 -10.11 -11.44
N LYS A 69 17.51 -10.98 -10.83
CA LYS A 69 16.47 -11.72 -11.54
C LYS A 69 15.26 -10.82 -11.83
N PRO A 70 14.70 -10.85 -13.06
CA PRO A 70 13.47 -10.11 -13.37
C PRO A 70 12.30 -10.52 -12.49
N TYR A 71 11.48 -9.54 -12.14
CA TYR A 71 10.27 -9.62 -11.32
C TYR A 71 10.50 -10.18 -9.92
N ARG A 72 11.67 -9.89 -9.36
CA ARG A 72 12.04 -10.35 -8.02
C ARG A 72 12.53 -9.24 -7.08
N SER A 73 12.78 -8.04 -7.61
CA SER A 73 13.11 -6.87 -6.79
C SER A 73 11.87 -6.07 -6.44
N TYR A 74 11.73 -5.71 -5.17
CA TYR A 74 10.58 -4.96 -4.65
C TYR A 74 10.95 -4.27 -3.34
N LEU A 75 10.17 -3.26 -2.94
CA LEU A 75 10.31 -2.61 -1.65
C LEU A 75 9.15 -3.03 -0.75
N GLN A 76 9.42 -3.29 0.52
CA GLN A 76 8.39 -3.60 1.51
C GLN A 76 8.64 -2.95 2.87
N GLN A 77 7.56 -2.74 3.62
CA GLN A 77 7.62 -2.68 5.08
C GLN A 77 7.47 -4.10 5.62
N THR A 78 8.44 -4.57 6.40
CA THR A 78 8.43 -5.92 6.98
C THR A 78 7.66 -5.88 8.30
N LEU A 79 6.83 -6.89 8.56
CA LEU A 79 6.07 -7.02 9.81
C LEU A 79 6.44 -8.34 10.49
N ASP A 80 6.17 -8.44 11.79
CA ASP A 80 6.38 -9.70 12.51
C ASP A 80 5.28 -10.70 12.20
N TYR A 81 5.61 -11.73 11.42
CA TYR A 81 4.68 -12.79 11.02
C TYR A 81 4.06 -13.52 12.23
N ALA A 82 4.72 -13.54 13.39
CA ALA A 82 4.18 -14.20 14.59
C ALA A 82 2.79 -13.66 14.96
N TYR A 83 2.53 -12.37 14.78
CA TYR A 83 1.22 -11.77 15.06
C TYR A 83 0.13 -12.14 14.04
N PHE A 84 0.53 -12.49 12.81
CA PHE A 84 -0.39 -12.86 11.73
C PHE A 84 -0.70 -14.36 11.70
N LYS A 85 0.14 -15.18 12.33
CA LYS A 85 -0.03 -16.63 12.37
C LYS A 85 -1.40 -17.04 12.94
N ASN A 86 -1.82 -16.46 14.07
CA ASN A 86 -3.12 -16.77 14.67
C ASN A 86 -4.29 -16.33 13.78
N LEU A 87 -4.16 -15.18 13.10
CA LEU A 87 -5.15 -14.72 12.13
C LEU A 87 -5.26 -15.73 10.96
N PHE A 88 -4.12 -16.14 10.39
CA PHE A 88 -4.08 -17.16 9.35
C PHE A 88 -4.74 -18.47 9.79
N GLU A 89 -4.40 -19.00 10.95
CA GLU A 89 -4.97 -20.23 11.50
C GLU A 89 -6.49 -20.13 11.72
N SER A 90 -6.98 -18.98 12.21
CA SER A 90 -8.41 -18.74 12.40
C SER A 90 -9.19 -18.72 11.07
N ILE A 91 -8.61 -18.13 10.02
CA ILE A 91 -9.20 -18.13 8.67
C ILE A 91 -9.20 -19.55 8.13
N ASN A 92 -8.06 -20.24 8.20
CA ASN A 92 -7.87 -21.61 7.71
C ASN A 92 -8.86 -22.61 8.33
N THR A 93 -9.17 -22.43 9.63
CA THR A 93 -10.20 -23.22 10.34
C THR A 93 -11.61 -23.00 9.77
N THR A 94 -11.88 -21.82 9.20
CA THR A 94 -13.20 -21.45 8.67
C THR A 94 -13.39 -21.92 7.22
N VAL A 95 -12.34 -21.90 6.40
CA VAL A 95 -12.47 -22.05 4.94
C VAL A 95 -11.72 -23.23 4.32
N GLY A 96 -10.99 -23.99 5.14
CA GLY A 96 -10.14 -25.08 4.68
C GLY A 96 -8.71 -24.63 4.37
N THR A 97 -7.92 -25.53 3.78
CA THR A 97 -6.46 -25.41 3.67
C THR A 97 -6.01 -24.32 2.69
N LEU A 98 -5.68 -23.16 3.23
CA LEU A 98 -4.91 -22.11 2.58
C LEU A 98 -3.40 -22.34 2.76
N GLN A 99 -2.63 -21.78 1.84
CA GLN A 99 -1.18 -21.63 1.94
C GLN A 99 -0.85 -20.26 2.52
N SER A 100 0.24 -20.20 3.28
CA SER A 100 0.87 -18.97 3.75
C SER A 100 2.30 -18.89 3.23
N ARG A 101 2.81 -17.67 3.07
CA ARG A 101 4.24 -17.46 2.74
C ARG A 101 5.16 -17.63 3.96
N GLY A 102 4.60 -17.66 5.17
CA GLY A 102 5.40 -17.66 6.40
C GLY A 102 6.08 -16.31 6.69
N GLU A 103 5.62 -15.24 6.05
CA GLU A 103 6.09 -13.87 6.23
C GLU A 103 4.91 -12.90 6.25
N ALA A 104 5.10 -11.71 6.83
CA ALA A 104 4.14 -10.62 6.79
C ALA A 104 4.84 -9.35 6.34
N HIS A 105 4.27 -8.68 5.34
CA HIS A 105 4.80 -7.43 4.84
C HIS A 105 3.72 -6.62 4.12
N VAL A 106 3.96 -5.32 3.99
CA VAL A 106 3.24 -4.45 3.05
C VAL A 106 4.19 -4.11 1.92
N THR A 107 3.90 -4.58 0.70
CA THR A 107 4.66 -4.21 -0.49
C THR A 107 4.45 -2.73 -0.78
N VAL A 108 5.51 -1.94 -0.88
CA VAL A 108 5.46 -0.49 -1.15
C VAL A 108 5.75 -0.18 -2.62
N ILE A 109 6.64 -0.94 -3.25
CA ILE A 109 6.90 -0.93 -4.70
C ILE A 109 6.87 -2.39 -5.15
N SER A 110 5.97 -2.74 -6.06
CA SER A 110 5.83 -4.11 -6.55
C SER A 110 6.92 -4.49 -7.56
N PRO A 111 7.19 -5.79 -7.78
CA PRO A 111 8.12 -6.21 -8.82
C PRO A 111 7.75 -5.71 -10.23
N PRO A 112 6.46 -5.74 -10.66
CA PRO A 112 6.07 -5.12 -11.93
C PRO A 112 6.32 -3.61 -12.00
N GLU A 113 6.05 -2.85 -10.94
CA GLU A 113 6.35 -1.41 -10.88
C GLU A 113 7.86 -1.17 -11.06
N PHE A 114 8.69 -1.94 -10.35
CA PHE A 114 10.13 -1.81 -10.46
C PHE A 114 10.65 -2.18 -11.86
N ASP A 115 10.42 -3.40 -12.33
CA ASP A 115 11.06 -3.90 -13.55
C ASP A 115 10.49 -3.29 -14.84
N ARG A 116 9.20 -2.92 -14.87
CA ARG A 116 8.58 -2.39 -16.10
C ARG A 116 8.55 -0.87 -16.16
N VAL A 117 8.65 -0.18 -15.02
CA VAL A 117 8.47 1.28 -14.98
C VAL A 117 9.71 1.99 -14.46
N LEU A 118 10.15 1.68 -13.25
CA LEU A 118 11.23 2.43 -12.58
C LEU A 118 12.61 2.11 -13.18
N LYS A 119 12.94 0.83 -13.29
CA LYS A 119 14.22 0.33 -13.78
C LYS A 119 14.54 0.74 -15.23
N PRO A 120 13.58 0.72 -16.19
CA PRO A 120 13.85 1.22 -17.55
C PRO A 120 14.22 2.71 -17.61
N ALA A 121 13.82 3.53 -16.63
CA ALA A 121 14.27 4.91 -16.51
C ALA A 121 15.60 5.07 -15.76
N GLY A 122 16.28 3.96 -15.42
CA GLY A 122 17.55 3.98 -14.71
C GLY A 122 17.44 4.20 -13.20
N VAL A 123 16.26 4.05 -12.61
CA VAL A 123 16.10 3.98 -11.15
C VAL A 123 16.56 2.60 -10.68
N THR A 124 17.49 2.54 -9.72
CA THR A 124 17.92 1.26 -9.14
C THR A 124 17.11 0.92 -7.89
N ILE A 125 17.12 -0.36 -7.49
CA ILE A 125 16.42 -0.76 -6.26
C ILE A 125 17.14 -0.20 -5.03
N GLU A 126 18.47 -0.08 -5.08
CA GLU A 126 19.28 0.51 -4.02
C GLU A 126 18.89 1.97 -3.76
N GLU A 127 18.64 2.76 -4.82
CA GLU A 127 18.16 4.15 -4.65
C GLU A 127 16.76 4.21 -4.01
N ILE A 128 15.91 3.22 -4.28
CA ILE A 128 14.58 3.09 -3.68
C ILE A 128 14.71 2.69 -2.20
N GLU A 129 15.60 1.76 -1.89
CA GLU A 129 15.90 1.32 -0.52
C GLU A 129 16.50 2.46 0.31
N ASP A 130 17.41 3.26 -0.26
CA ASP A 130 17.97 4.46 0.37
C ASP A 130 16.90 5.50 0.70
N ILE A 131 15.93 5.72 -0.20
CA ILE A 131 14.75 6.55 0.09
C ILE A 131 13.98 5.98 1.28
N ALA A 132 13.71 4.67 1.28
CA ALA A 132 12.92 4.00 2.31
C ALA A 132 13.61 4.05 3.69
N LEU A 133 14.93 3.85 3.73
CA LEU A 133 15.75 3.92 4.94
C LEU A 133 15.80 5.34 5.50
N ARG A 134 16.04 6.37 4.67
CA ARG A 134 16.00 7.79 5.10
C ARG A 134 14.62 8.22 5.61
N ARG A 135 13.56 7.53 5.17
CA ARG A 135 12.18 7.76 5.58
C ARG A 135 11.71 6.85 6.72
N ASP A 136 12.62 6.08 7.31
CA ASP A 136 12.31 5.17 8.42
C ASP A 136 11.13 4.23 8.10
N ILE A 137 11.15 3.53 6.96
CA ILE A 137 10.03 2.67 6.51
C ILE A 137 9.49 1.70 7.59
N GLN A 138 10.34 1.18 8.48
CA GLN A 138 9.93 0.31 9.58
C GLN A 138 9.19 1.04 10.72
N LYS A 139 9.17 2.37 10.72
CA LYS A 139 8.36 3.22 11.61
C LYS A 139 7.06 3.70 10.95
N ALA A 140 6.79 3.30 9.70
CA ALA A 140 5.57 3.69 9.01
C ALA A 140 4.34 3.17 9.76
N ARG A 141 3.38 4.05 9.99
CA ARG A 141 2.19 3.77 10.80
C ARG A 141 1.05 3.32 9.93
N LEU A 142 0.52 2.15 10.24
CA LEU A 142 -0.60 1.54 9.53
C LEU A 142 -1.77 1.30 10.47
N VAL A 143 -2.98 1.37 9.93
CA VAL A 143 -4.23 1.08 10.65
C VAL A 143 -4.91 -0.13 10.00
N PRO A 144 -5.32 -1.16 10.75
CA PRO A 144 -6.07 -2.26 10.16
C PRO A 144 -7.46 -1.76 9.75
N VAL A 145 -7.91 -2.13 8.55
CA VAL A 145 -9.23 -1.71 8.02
C VAL A 145 -10.22 -2.87 8.08
N CYS A 146 -9.88 -4.00 7.47
CA CYS A 146 -10.74 -5.17 7.37
C CYS A 146 -9.93 -6.40 6.97
N LEU A 147 -10.51 -7.58 7.18
CA LEU A 147 -10.06 -8.77 6.47
C LEU A 147 -10.74 -8.76 5.11
N GLY A 148 -9.95 -8.66 4.06
CA GLY A 148 -10.42 -8.70 2.69
C GLY A 148 -10.32 -10.08 2.07
N ARG A 149 -11.16 -10.33 1.07
CA ARG A 149 -11.28 -11.63 0.40
C ARG A 149 -11.51 -11.49 -1.10
N TYR A 150 -10.76 -12.26 -1.88
CA TYR A 150 -11.17 -12.67 -3.23
C TYR A 150 -11.63 -14.12 -3.18
N ALA A 151 -12.80 -14.42 -3.74
CA ALA A 151 -13.28 -15.79 -3.93
C ALA A 151 -14.02 -15.86 -5.28
N GLY A 152 -13.31 -16.19 -6.35
CA GLY A 152 -13.91 -16.10 -7.69
C GLY A 152 -13.00 -16.55 -8.81
N GLU A 153 -13.51 -16.44 -10.04
CA GLU A 153 -12.76 -16.80 -11.25
C GLU A 153 -12.04 -15.58 -11.84
N LEU A 154 -10.77 -15.74 -12.23
CA LEU A 154 -10.11 -14.71 -13.03
C LEU A 154 -10.54 -14.85 -14.50
N PRO A 155 -10.90 -13.75 -15.18
CA PRO A 155 -11.37 -13.80 -16.56
C PRO A 155 -10.31 -14.26 -17.56
N ASN A 156 -9.01 -14.11 -17.23
CA ASN A 156 -7.89 -14.56 -18.06
C ASN A 156 -6.73 -15.02 -17.17
N PRO A 157 -6.73 -16.27 -16.68
CA PRO A 157 -5.67 -16.77 -15.80
C PRO A 157 -4.39 -17.03 -16.63
N LYS A 158 -3.65 -15.98 -16.99
CA LYS A 158 -2.47 -16.07 -17.88
C LYS A 158 -1.35 -16.98 -17.35
N ASN A 159 -1.41 -17.42 -16.09
CA ASN A 159 -0.38 -18.21 -15.42
C ASN A 159 -0.93 -19.31 -14.49
N ASP A 160 -2.17 -19.77 -14.63
CA ASP A 160 -2.72 -20.83 -13.77
C ASP A 160 -3.25 -22.01 -14.60
N ARG A 161 -2.88 -23.23 -14.20
CA ARG A 161 -3.17 -24.48 -14.92
C ARG A 161 -4.51 -25.11 -14.54
N GLY A 162 -5.30 -24.48 -13.66
CA GLY A 162 -6.58 -25.03 -13.16
C GLY A 162 -7.82 -24.23 -13.56
N SER A 163 -8.95 -24.49 -12.88
CA SER A 163 -10.31 -23.99 -13.18
C SER A 163 -10.52 -22.47 -13.15
N GLY A 164 -9.46 -21.67 -13.03
CA GLY A 164 -9.53 -20.22 -12.94
C GLY A 164 -10.07 -19.68 -11.62
N LYS A 165 -10.47 -20.52 -10.65
CA LYS A 165 -10.95 -20.13 -9.32
C LYS A 165 -9.80 -19.87 -8.36
N PHE A 166 -9.88 -18.77 -7.63
CA PHE A 166 -8.91 -18.34 -6.62
C PHE A 166 -9.61 -17.98 -5.32
N LEU A 167 -8.92 -18.25 -4.22
CA LEU A 167 -9.27 -17.80 -2.89
C LEU A 167 -8.07 -17.10 -2.26
N VAL A 168 -8.20 -15.81 -1.94
CA VAL A 168 -7.14 -15.02 -1.30
C VAL A 168 -7.73 -14.25 -0.14
N TYR A 169 -7.01 -14.25 0.98
CA TYR A 169 -7.26 -13.39 2.12
C TYR A 169 -6.10 -12.43 2.33
N SER A 170 -6.43 -11.17 2.56
CA SER A 170 -5.43 -10.15 2.90
C SER A 170 -5.99 -9.24 3.98
N LEU A 171 -5.16 -8.86 4.94
CA LEU A 171 -5.48 -7.75 5.83
C LEU A 171 -5.34 -6.46 5.01
N VAL A 172 -6.46 -5.77 4.78
CA VAL A 172 -6.43 -4.42 4.22
C VAL A 172 -5.99 -3.49 5.34
N VAL A 173 -4.99 -2.66 5.06
CA VAL A 173 -4.49 -1.66 6.01
C VAL A 173 -4.57 -0.28 5.37
N ALA A 174 -4.60 0.76 6.18
CA ALA A 174 -4.60 2.14 5.73
C ALA A 174 -3.33 2.86 6.18
N ASP A 175 -2.66 3.50 5.23
CA ASP A 175 -1.57 4.46 5.47
C ASP A 175 -2.15 5.87 5.67
N ILE A 176 -2.99 6.05 6.70
CA ILE A 176 -3.67 7.32 6.96
C ILE A 176 -2.69 8.47 7.28
N TYR A 177 -1.48 8.11 7.70
CA TYR A 177 -0.42 9.06 8.02
C TYR A 177 0.43 9.44 6.80
N GLY A 178 0.27 8.70 5.69
CA GLY A 178 1.00 8.92 4.44
C GLY A 178 2.48 8.56 4.52
N ASP A 179 2.90 7.75 5.50
CA ASP A 179 4.30 7.41 5.71
C ASP A 179 4.84 6.62 4.50
N LEU A 180 4.10 5.61 4.03
CA LEU A 180 4.46 4.83 2.84
C LEU A 180 4.18 5.60 1.54
N ALA A 181 3.09 6.36 1.48
CA ALA A 181 2.78 7.22 0.34
C ALA A 181 3.89 8.26 0.08
N ASN A 182 4.51 8.80 1.14
CA ASN A 182 5.62 9.74 1.01
C ASN A 182 6.88 9.09 0.43
N ILE A 183 7.17 7.83 0.78
CA ILE A 183 8.23 7.04 0.14
C ILE A 183 7.96 6.91 -1.36
N ARG A 184 6.73 6.49 -1.74
CA ARG A 184 6.34 6.37 -3.15
C ARG A 184 6.45 7.70 -3.91
N ARG A 185 6.09 8.82 -3.29
CA ARG A 185 6.26 10.16 -3.88
C ARG A 185 7.73 10.54 -4.07
N GLU A 186 8.62 10.18 -3.16
CA GLU A 186 10.07 10.38 -3.37
C GLU A 186 10.61 9.53 -4.50
N VAL A 187 10.20 8.26 -4.57
CA VAL A 187 10.55 7.38 -5.70
C VAL A 187 10.06 7.98 -7.02
N PHE A 188 8.86 8.56 -7.05
CA PHE A 188 8.37 9.25 -8.25
C PHE A 188 9.17 10.50 -8.61
N ARG A 189 9.62 11.30 -7.63
CA ARG A 189 10.52 12.43 -7.91
C ARG A 189 11.83 11.96 -8.52
N LEU A 190 12.43 10.89 -7.98
CA LEU A 190 13.63 10.26 -8.53
C LEU A 190 13.38 9.76 -9.96
N TYR A 191 12.29 9.02 -10.17
CA TYR A 191 11.87 8.51 -11.47
C TYR A 191 11.73 9.62 -12.52
N ARG A 192 11.07 10.72 -12.18
CA ARG A 192 10.92 11.89 -13.07
C ARG A 192 12.26 12.59 -13.32
N ALA A 193 13.12 12.71 -12.31
CA ALA A 193 14.45 13.30 -12.46
C ALA A 193 15.34 12.50 -13.42
N LYS A 194 15.12 11.18 -13.54
CA LYS A 194 15.80 10.31 -14.51
C LYS A 194 15.11 10.21 -15.87
N GLY A 195 14.16 11.09 -16.16
CA GLY A 195 13.46 11.14 -17.45
C GLY A 195 12.33 10.12 -17.59
N GLY A 196 11.93 9.45 -16.51
CA GLY A 196 10.79 8.53 -16.49
C GLY A 196 9.47 9.21 -16.86
N GLN A 197 8.56 8.50 -17.54
CA GLN A 197 7.28 9.03 -17.98
C GLN A 197 6.22 9.00 -16.86
N GLY A 198 5.73 10.17 -16.43
CA GLY A 198 4.91 10.31 -15.22
C GLY A 198 3.58 9.56 -15.28
N GLY A 199 3.01 9.38 -16.47
CA GLY A 199 1.79 8.58 -16.65
C GLY A 199 1.96 7.07 -16.43
N LEU A 200 3.20 6.58 -16.25
CA LEU A 200 3.48 5.15 -16.03
C LEU A 200 3.66 4.78 -14.55
N PHE A 201 3.87 5.75 -13.65
CA PHE A 201 4.01 5.50 -12.22
C PHE A 201 3.13 6.47 -11.42
N GLN A 202 2.10 5.95 -10.75
CA GLN A 202 1.21 6.73 -9.89
C GLN A 202 1.54 6.46 -8.41
N PRO A 203 2.13 7.43 -7.67
CA PRO A 203 2.47 7.23 -6.26
C PRO A 203 1.26 6.88 -5.40
N GLU A 204 0.11 7.49 -5.69
CA GLU A 204 -1.15 7.28 -4.98
C GLU A 204 -1.89 6.01 -5.42
N GLY A 205 -1.50 5.39 -6.53
CA GLY A 205 -2.10 4.17 -7.08
C GLY A 205 -1.67 2.93 -6.31
N PHE A 206 -1.89 2.91 -5.00
CA PHE A 206 -1.38 1.90 -4.08
C PHE A 206 -2.43 1.50 -3.04
N TRP A 207 -2.60 0.19 -2.86
CA TRP A 207 -3.54 -0.40 -1.90
C TRP A 207 -2.76 -1.23 -0.89
N PRO A 208 -2.32 -0.65 0.24
CA PRO A 208 -1.52 -1.36 1.21
C PRO A 208 -2.29 -2.52 1.85
N HIS A 209 -1.68 -3.69 1.87
CA HIS A 209 -2.27 -4.90 2.42
C HIS A 209 -1.18 -5.86 2.88
N VAL A 210 -1.53 -6.77 3.78
CA VAL A 210 -0.73 -7.93 4.16
C VAL A 210 -1.43 -9.17 3.65
N THR A 211 -0.80 -9.93 2.76
CA THR A 211 -1.36 -11.20 2.32
C THR A 211 -1.30 -12.22 3.45
N ILE A 212 -2.45 -12.76 3.85
CA ILE A 212 -2.57 -13.67 4.99
C ILE A 212 -2.54 -15.13 4.53
N GLY A 213 -3.30 -15.43 3.47
CA GLY A 213 -3.32 -16.78 2.91
C GLY A 213 -4.01 -16.85 1.56
N PHE A 214 -3.69 -17.87 0.79
CA PHE A 214 -4.25 -18.12 -0.54
C PHE A 214 -4.30 -19.61 -0.87
N ASP A 215 -5.19 -20.02 -1.76
CA ASP A 215 -5.27 -21.42 -2.20
C ASP A 215 -4.16 -21.78 -3.21
N ARG A 216 -3.81 -20.84 -4.10
CA ARG A 216 -2.86 -21.05 -5.21
C ARG A 216 -1.70 -20.07 -5.21
N ARG A 217 -2.03 -18.78 -5.29
CA ARG A 217 -1.07 -17.68 -5.27
C ARG A 217 -1.76 -16.42 -4.80
N ASP A 218 -0.95 -15.45 -4.43
CA ASP A 218 -1.43 -14.09 -4.25
C ASP A 218 -1.89 -13.47 -5.58
N LEU A 219 -2.81 -12.51 -5.47
CA LEU A 219 -3.39 -11.78 -6.58
C LEU A 219 -3.05 -10.29 -6.47
N PHE A 220 -2.80 -9.65 -7.61
CA PHE A 220 -2.38 -8.26 -7.70
C PHE A 220 -3.26 -7.47 -8.68
N ILE A 221 -2.95 -6.19 -8.86
CA ILE A 221 -3.68 -5.32 -9.79
C ILE A 221 -3.60 -5.81 -11.24
N GLU A 222 -2.52 -6.49 -11.61
CA GLU A 222 -2.34 -7.12 -12.92
C GLU A 222 -3.34 -8.27 -13.16
N ASP A 223 -3.90 -8.83 -12.10
CA ASP A 223 -5.00 -9.80 -12.12
C ASP A 223 -6.38 -9.14 -12.15
N GLY A 224 -6.44 -7.80 -12.12
CA GLY A 224 -7.67 -7.02 -12.00
C GLY A 224 -8.23 -6.96 -10.58
N ILE A 225 -7.43 -7.34 -9.57
CA ILE A 225 -7.86 -7.38 -8.17
C ILE A 225 -7.38 -6.13 -7.43
N TYR A 226 -8.34 -5.32 -6.98
CA TYR A 226 -8.09 -4.12 -6.20
C TYR A 226 -8.41 -4.40 -4.73
N LYS A 227 -7.39 -4.33 -3.86
CA LYS A 227 -7.48 -4.68 -2.43
C LYS A 227 -7.82 -3.47 -1.55
N GLY A 228 -8.81 -2.67 -1.97
CA GLY A 228 -9.33 -1.51 -1.24
C GLY A 228 -10.52 -1.85 -0.35
N SER A 229 -11.37 -0.86 -0.05
CA SER A 229 -12.61 -1.07 0.72
C SER A 229 -13.60 -2.02 0.04
N ASN A 230 -13.60 -2.07 -1.30
CA ASN A 230 -14.35 -3.01 -2.13
C ASN A 230 -13.93 -4.47 -1.93
N TYR A 231 -12.76 -4.70 -1.32
CA TYR A 231 -12.21 -6.02 -1.05
C TYR A 231 -12.58 -6.55 0.34
N CYS A 232 -13.16 -5.70 1.20
CA CYS A 232 -13.49 -6.04 2.57
C CYS A 232 -14.57 -7.11 2.63
N HIS A 233 -14.27 -8.18 3.35
CA HIS A 233 -15.17 -9.31 3.56
C HIS A 233 -15.65 -9.37 5.00
N ALA A 234 -14.74 -9.17 5.96
CA ALA A 234 -15.01 -9.33 7.38
C ALA A 234 -14.38 -8.19 8.21
N PRO A 235 -14.99 -7.82 9.35
CA PRO A 235 -14.38 -6.86 10.27
C PRO A 235 -13.15 -7.46 10.99
N ILE A 236 -12.14 -6.61 11.21
CA ILE A 236 -10.97 -6.90 12.05
C ILE A 236 -11.06 -6.03 13.31
N ARG A 237 -10.80 -6.61 14.48
CA ARG A 237 -10.66 -5.87 15.74
C ARG A 237 -9.27 -6.06 16.33
N ALA A 238 -8.70 -4.95 16.81
CA ALA A 238 -7.46 -4.99 17.56
C ALA A 238 -7.70 -5.63 18.95
N THR A 239 -6.88 -6.61 19.34
CA THR A 239 -6.82 -7.08 20.74
C THR A 239 -5.85 -6.21 21.52
N SER A 240 -6.22 -5.89 22.75
CA SER A 240 -5.34 -5.31 23.78
C SER A 240 -4.18 -6.22 24.12
#